data_AF-A0A5J4RQ84-F1
#
_entry.id   AF-A0A5J4RQ84-F1
#
_cell.length_a   1.000
_cell.length_b   1.000
_cell.length_c   1.000
_cell.angle_alpha   90.00
_cell.angle_beta   90.00
_cell.angle_gamma   90.00
#
_symmetry.space_group_name_H-M   'P 1'
#
loop_
_entity.id
_entity.type
_entity.pdbx_description
1 polymer ?
#
loop_
_entity_poly.entity_id
_entity_poly.type
_entity_poly.pdbx_seq_one_letter_code
_entity_poly.pdbx_strand_id
1 'polypeptide(L)'
;MPDEATDVLNEVLCFTLQKSDEELETLLQTVNKDGTRWLDGHILKSIRLNVWSPTSPYQHKYKSIPIEGNIDISKVELEDTHIDVDMDEPIPDRKKELDEILQNMGFSPLAQEVFEFKFFQRKSFSRWEVKESRKQLYETYNRVRILIRGKMEGKLLF
;
A
#
# COMPACT_ATOMS: atom_id res chain seq x y z
N MET A 1 13.24 2.29 8.73
CA MET A 1 12.36 1.21 9.21
C MET A 1 12.39 1.20 10.75
N PRO A 2 11.66 2.08 11.45
CA PRO A 2 11.58 2.05 12.91
C PRO A 2 10.51 1.07 13.43
N ASP A 3 9.54 0.65 12.60
CA ASP A 3 8.37 -0.13 13.04
C ASP A 3 8.68 -1.58 13.44
N GLU A 4 9.55 -2.29 12.72
CA GLU A 4 9.77 -3.73 12.96
C GLU A 4 10.23 -4.05 14.39
N ALA A 5 11.09 -3.21 14.98
CA ALA A 5 11.53 -3.40 16.36
C ALA A 5 10.37 -3.23 17.35
N THR A 6 9.48 -2.27 17.08
CA THR A 6 8.27 -2.01 17.88
C THR A 6 7.24 -3.12 17.70
N ASP A 7 7.07 -3.63 16.49
CA ASP A 7 6.14 -4.72 16.19
C ASP A 7 6.58 -6.04 16.84
N VAL A 8 7.88 -6.37 16.78
CA VAL A 8 8.45 -7.52 17.48
C VAL A 8 8.22 -7.41 18.98
N LEU A 9 8.44 -6.23 19.56
CA LEU A 9 8.24 -6.01 20.99
C LEU A 9 6.76 -6.17 21.37
N ASN A 10 5.85 -5.59 20.59
CA ASN A 10 4.41 -5.68 20.82
C ASN A 10 3.92 -7.15 20.76
N GLU A 11 4.39 -7.93 19.79
CA GLU A 11 4.03 -9.34 19.66
C GLU A 11 4.55 -10.16 20.85
N VAL A 12 5.78 -9.90 21.31
CA VAL A 12 6.36 -10.56 22.50
C VAL A 12 5.59 -10.19 23.77
N LEU A 13 5.19 -8.92 23.93
CA LEU A 13 4.37 -8.48 25.06
C LEU A 13 2.99 -9.13 25.03
N CYS A 14 2.32 -9.16 23.89
CA CYS A 14 1.06 -9.87 23.72
C CYS A 14 1.18 -11.36 24.07
N PHE A 15 2.21 -12.05 23.58
CA PHE A 15 2.46 -13.46 23.90
C PHE A 15 2.72 -13.68 25.39
N THR A 16 3.45 -12.76 26.03
CA THR A 16 3.74 -12.85 27.47
C THR A 16 2.46 -12.64 28.28
N LEU A 17 1.63 -11.65 27.93
CA LEU A 17 0.38 -11.33 28.63
C LEU A 17 -0.74 -12.35 28.40
N GLN A 18 -0.66 -13.16 27.34
CA GLN A 18 -1.59 -14.28 27.10
C GLN A 18 -1.33 -15.49 28.02
N LYS A 19 -0.25 -15.50 28.79
CA LYS A 19 0.04 -16.55 29.78
C LYS A 19 -0.92 -16.45 30.96
N SER A 20 -1.10 -17.56 31.68
CA SER A 20 -1.90 -17.56 32.90
C SER A 20 -1.26 -16.68 33.98
N ASP A 21 -2.10 -16.09 34.84
CA ASP A 21 -1.66 -15.22 35.92
C ASP A 21 -0.66 -15.92 36.87
N GLU A 22 -0.86 -17.22 37.13
CA GLU A 22 0.04 -18.05 37.94
C GLU A 22 1.45 -18.16 37.34
N GLU A 23 1.55 -18.27 36.02
CA GLU A 23 2.85 -18.25 35.33
C GLU A 23 3.49 -16.88 35.43
N LEU A 24 2.73 -15.79 35.21
CA LEU A 24 3.25 -14.42 35.28
C LEU A 24 3.78 -14.07 36.67
N GLU A 25 3.07 -14.47 37.72
CA GLU A 25 3.54 -14.28 39.10
C GLU A 25 4.82 -15.07 39.37
N THR A 26 4.90 -16.31 38.90
CA THR A 26 6.12 -17.13 39.02
C THR A 26 7.30 -16.46 38.30
N LEU A 27 7.07 -15.90 37.11
CA LEU A 27 8.08 -15.20 36.31
C LEU A 27 8.58 -13.91 36.97
N LEU A 28 7.69 -13.21 37.68
CA LEU A 28 8.00 -11.97 38.39
C LEU A 28 8.73 -12.21 39.72
N GLN A 29 8.34 -13.25 40.45
CA GLN A 29 8.88 -13.57 41.78
C GLN A 29 10.21 -14.33 41.71
N THR A 30 10.47 -15.05 40.62
CA THR A 30 11.73 -15.78 40.45
C THR A 30 12.87 -14.85 40.05
N VAL A 31 13.91 -14.82 40.88
CA VAL A 31 15.13 -14.05 40.66
C VAL A 31 16.27 -15.03 40.40
N ASN A 32 17.03 -14.79 39.34
CA ASN A 32 18.22 -15.58 39.04
C ASN A 32 19.36 -15.27 40.02
N LYS A 33 20.36 -16.14 40.06
CA LYS A 33 21.56 -15.97 40.91
C LYS A 33 22.30 -14.65 40.65
N ASP A 34 22.13 -14.08 39.46
CA ASP A 34 22.75 -12.83 39.02
C ASP A 34 21.92 -11.58 39.38
N GLY A 35 20.80 -11.73 40.10
CA GLY A 35 19.91 -10.63 40.49
C GLY A 35 18.90 -10.19 39.42
N THR A 36 19.00 -10.71 38.20
CA THR A 36 18.04 -10.47 37.12
C THR A 36 16.74 -11.26 37.35
N ARG A 37 15.59 -10.65 37.08
CA ARG A 37 14.31 -11.35 37.16
C ARG A 37 14.21 -12.34 36.01
N TRP A 38 13.55 -13.47 36.24
CA TRP A 38 13.38 -14.47 35.19
C TRP A 38 12.55 -13.92 34.03
N LEU A 39 11.58 -13.04 34.32
CA LEU A 39 10.80 -12.31 33.33
C LEU A 39 11.68 -11.56 32.31
N ASP A 40 12.74 -10.87 32.76
CA ASP A 40 13.62 -10.12 31.85
C ASP A 40 14.34 -11.08 30.89
N GLY A 41 14.80 -12.23 31.41
CA GLY A 41 15.41 -13.28 30.59
C GLY A 41 14.42 -13.92 29.62
N HIS A 42 13.16 -14.09 30.02
CA HIS A 42 12.10 -14.59 29.17
C HIS A 42 11.83 -13.64 28.00
N ILE A 43 11.64 -12.36 28.28
CA ILE A 43 11.37 -11.34 27.26
C ILE A 43 12.53 -11.26 26.28
N LEU A 44 13.79 -11.19 26.76
CA LEU A 44 14.96 -11.12 25.89
C LEU A 44 15.12 -12.37 25.02
N LYS A 45 14.86 -13.57 25.56
CA LYS A 45 14.87 -14.82 24.81
C LYS A 45 13.78 -14.84 23.74
N SER A 46 12.58 -14.38 24.08
CA SER A 46 11.43 -14.29 23.17
C SER A 46 11.66 -13.29 22.03
N ILE A 47 12.25 -12.12 22.32
CA ILE A 47 12.66 -11.15 21.30
C ILE A 47 13.68 -11.80 20.36
N ARG A 48 14.75 -12.39 20.90
CA ARG A 48 15.79 -13.04 20.09
C ARG A 48 15.21 -14.12 19.17
N LEU A 49 14.26 -14.91 19.68
CA LEU A 49 13.59 -15.96 18.91
C LEU A 49 12.73 -15.37 17.78
N ASN A 50 12.00 -14.27 18.03
CA ASN A 50 11.18 -13.59 17.03
C ASN A 50 11.98 -12.85 15.95
N VAL A 51 13.22 -12.43 16.25
CA VAL A 51 14.09 -11.82 15.23
C VAL A 51 14.79 -12.89 14.38
N TRP A 52 15.28 -13.98 14.99
CA TRP A 52 16.18 -14.92 14.29
C TRP A 52 15.50 -16.18 13.77
N SER A 53 14.44 -16.67 14.42
CA SER A 53 13.82 -17.92 14.00
C SER A 53 12.84 -17.68 12.86
N PRO A 54 13.02 -18.30 11.68
CA PRO A 54 12.11 -18.14 10.54
C PRO A 54 10.70 -18.67 10.84
N THR A 55 10.56 -19.56 11.81
CA THR A 55 9.27 -20.13 12.24
C THR A 55 8.65 -19.42 13.44
N SER A 56 9.25 -18.32 13.91
CA SER A 56 8.70 -17.56 15.04
C SER A 56 7.38 -16.87 14.67
N PRO A 57 6.50 -16.59 15.64
CA PRO A 57 5.20 -15.95 15.38
C PRO A 57 5.32 -14.65 14.58
N TYR A 58 6.28 -13.79 14.93
CA TYR A 58 6.54 -12.56 14.19
C TYR A 58 6.99 -12.84 12.75
N GLN A 59 7.99 -13.70 12.54
CA GLN A 59 8.47 -14.00 11.18
C GLN A 59 7.42 -14.71 10.34
N HIS A 60 6.60 -15.58 10.91
CA HIS A 60 5.53 -16.25 10.19
C HIS A 60 4.41 -15.29 9.76
N LYS A 61 4.16 -14.23 10.54
CA LYS A 61 3.07 -13.28 10.29
C LYS A 61 3.48 -12.10 9.41
N TYR A 62 4.72 -11.63 9.55
CA TYR A 62 5.17 -10.38 8.91
C TYR A 62 6.28 -10.59 7.87
N LYS A 63 6.95 -11.75 7.84
CA LYS A 63 7.91 -12.01 6.76
C LYS A 63 7.13 -12.34 5.50
N SER A 64 7.32 -11.50 4.49
CA SER A 64 6.79 -11.71 3.15
C SER A 64 7.13 -13.11 2.65
N ILE A 65 6.13 -13.80 2.08
CA ILE A 65 6.31 -15.04 1.32
C ILE A 65 7.56 -14.84 0.45
N PRO A 66 8.56 -15.74 0.48
CA PRO A 66 9.69 -15.62 -0.41
C PRO A 66 9.12 -15.57 -1.82
N ILE A 67 9.29 -14.42 -2.49
CA ILE A 67 8.97 -14.28 -3.90
C ILE A 67 9.97 -15.18 -4.58
N GLU A 68 9.60 -16.45 -4.79
CA GLU A 68 10.40 -17.34 -5.60
C GLU A 68 10.65 -16.61 -6.93
N GLY A 69 11.91 -16.47 -7.31
CA GLY A 69 12.32 -15.70 -8.50
C GLY A 69 11.82 -16.27 -9.83
N ASN A 70 10.87 -17.20 -9.79
CA ASN A 70 10.26 -17.89 -10.92
C ASN A 70 8.73 -17.76 -10.96
N ILE A 71 8.13 -16.87 -10.14
CA ILE A 71 6.70 -16.59 -10.23
C ILE A 71 6.48 -15.69 -11.46
N ASP A 72 6.09 -16.32 -12.56
CA ASP A 72 5.60 -15.64 -13.76
C ASP A 72 4.28 -14.94 -13.40
N ILE A 73 4.38 -13.64 -13.09
CA ILE A 73 3.27 -12.77 -12.65
C ILE A 73 2.09 -12.81 -13.65
N SER A 74 2.38 -13.20 -14.90
CA SER A 74 1.43 -13.41 -15.99
C SER A 74 0.51 -14.63 -15.80
N LYS A 75 0.85 -15.57 -14.91
CA LYS A 75 0.15 -16.85 -14.69
C LYS A 75 -0.57 -16.94 -13.35
N VAL A 76 -0.50 -15.89 -12.54
CA VAL A 76 -1.28 -15.80 -11.31
C VAL A 76 -2.70 -15.39 -11.73
N GLU A 77 -3.64 -16.35 -11.69
CA GLU A 77 -5.07 -16.03 -11.70
C GLU A 77 -5.40 -15.33 -10.38
N LEU A 78 -5.35 -14.00 -10.40
CA LEU A 78 -5.94 -13.19 -9.35
C LEU A 78 -7.45 -13.24 -9.56
N GLU A 79 -8.20 -13.73 -8.56
CA GLU A 79 -9.63 -13.44 -8.50
C GLU A 79 -9.77 -11.91 -8.44
N ASP A 80 -10.45 -11.34 -9.43
CA ASP A 80 -10.93 -9.95 -9.40
C ASP A 80 -11.97 -9.84 -8.27
N THR A 81 -11.49 -9.78 -7.03
CA THR A 81 -12.30 -9.28 -5.93
C THR A 81 -12.49 -7.80 -6.19
N HIS A 82 -13.60 -7.47 -6.85
CA HIS A 82 -14.13 -6.13 -6.85
C HIS A 82 -14.25 -5.71 -5.39
N ILE A 83 -13.35 -4.82 -4.96
CA ILE A 83 -13.53 -4.08 -3.73
C ILE A 83 -14.77 -3.23 -4.00
N ASP A 84 -15.91 -3.66 -3.49
CA ASP A 84 -17.11 -2.86 -3.37
C ASP A 84 -16.79 -1.72 -2.39
N VAL A 85 -16.07 -0.72 -2.88
CA VAL A 85 -16.05 0.58 -2.25
C VAL A 85 -17.42 1.16 -2.53
N ASP A 86 -18.26 1.19 -1.50
CA ASP A 86 -19.45 2.04 -1.44
C ASP A 86 -19.04 3.50 -1.73
N MET A 87 -19.03 3.83 -3.02
CA MET A 87 -18.97 5.19 -3.52
C MET A 87 -20.41 5.55 -3.90
N ASP A 88 -21.26 5.74 -2.89
CA ASP A 88 -22.60 6.31 -3.02
C ASP A 88 -22.54 7.80 -3.38
N GLU A 89 -21.82 8.12 -4.46
CA GLU A 89 -21.92 9.39 -5.17
C GLU A 89 -22.22 9.03 -6.63
N PRO A 90 -23.21 9.63 -7.29
CA PRO A 90 -23.59 9.26 -8.65
C PRO A 90 -22.44 9.60 -9.63
N ILE A 91 -21.58 8.62 -9.86
CA ILE A 91 -20.48 8.62 -10.85
C ILE A 91 -20.97 8.97 -12.29
N PRO A 92 -22.22 8.72 -12.74
CA PRO A 92 -22.62 9.03 -14.11
C PRO A 92 -22.50 10.51 -14.49
N ASP A 93 -22.84 11.43 -13.57
CA ASP A 93 -23.00 12.84 -13.91
C ASP A 93 -21.65 13.54 -14.04
N ARG A 94 -20.70 13.27 -13.13
CA ARG A 94 -19.33 13.80 -13.23
C ARG A 94 -18.56 13.25 -14.43
N LYS A 95 -18.86 12.02 -14.86
CA LYS A 95 -18.25 11.45 -16.07
C LYS A 95 -18.77 12.15 -17.32
N LYS A 96 -20.09 12.38 -17.40
CA LYS A 96 -20.70 13.15 -18.50
C LYS A 96 -20.14 14.58 -18.58
N GLU A 97 -20.02 15.27 -17.44
CA GLU A 97 -19.42 16.62 -17.40
C GLU A 97 -17.98 16.60 -17.92
N LEU A 98 -17.18 15.61 -17.52
CA LEU A 98 -15.80 15.46 -18.00
C LEU A 98 -15.76 15.15 -19.51
N ASP A 99 -16.63 14.28 -20.00
CA ASP A 99 -16.73 13.93 -21.42
C ASP A 99 -17.17 15.14 -22.26
N GLU A 100 -18.16 15.91 -21.79
CA GLU A 100 -18.58 17.17 -22.42
C GLU A 100 -17.46 18.21 -22.44
N ILE A 101 -16.68 18.32 -21.36
CA ILE A 101 -15.54 19.23 -21.28
C ILE A 101 -14.44 18.81 -22.26
N LEU A 102 -14.11 17.53 -22.32
CA LEU A 102 -13.10 16.97 -23.22
C LEU A 102 -13.50 17.15 -24.70
N GLN A 103 -14.78 16.97 -25.03
CA GLN A 103 -15.31 17.20 -26.37
C GLN A 103 -15.35 18.69 -26.74
N ASN A 104 -15.79 19.55 -25.82
CA ASN A 104 -15.92 20.99 -26.07
C ASN A 104 -14.57 21.73 -26.15
N MET A 105 -13.50 21.23 -25.51
CA MET A 105 -12.19 21.89 -25.53
C MET A 105 -11.35 21.63 -26.80
N GLY A 106 -11.76 20.70 -27.66
CA GLY A 106 -11.08 20.47 -28.94
C GLY A 106 -9.61 20.07 -28.81
N PHE A 107 -9.27 19.27 -27.79
CA PHE A 107 -7.91 18.80 -27.59
C PHE A 107 -7.40 18.01 -28.80
N SER A 108 -6.09 18.09 -29.07
CA SER A 108 -5.45 17.23 -30.08
C SER A 108 -5.72 15.75 -29.77
N PRO A 109 -5.95 14.88 -30.78
CA PRO A 109 -6.23 13.46 -30.58
C PRO A 109 -5.21 12.78 -29.65
N LEU A 110 -3.94 13.16 -29.79
CA LEU A 110 -2.86 12.67 -28.93
C LEU A 110 -3.02 13.10 -27.47
N ALA A 111 -3.43 14.34 -27.22
CA ALA A 111 -3.60 14.85 -25.85
C ALA A 111 -4.78 14.18 -25.15
N GLN A 112 -5.85 13.85 -25.90
CA GLN A 112 -6.95 13.03 -25.40
C GLN A 112 -6.47 11.63 -25.06
N GLU A 113 -5.78 10.96 -25.97
CA GLU A 113 -5.27 9.60 -25.77
C GLU A 113 -4.33 9.51 -24.55
N VAL A 114 -3.43 10.49 -24.39
CA VAL A 114 -2.53 10.61 -23.23
C VAL A 114 -3.30 10.81 -21.93
N PHE A 115 -4.33 11.66 -21.95
CA PHE A 115 -5.19 11.88 -20.79
C PHE A 115 -6.00 10.63 -20.45
N GLU A 116 -6.63 9.99 -21.42
CA GLU A 116 -7.47 8.80 -21.22
C GLU A 116 -6.65 7.62 -20.69
N PHE A 117 -5.47 7.40 -21.25
CA PHE A 117 -4.58 6.31 -20.83
C PHE A 117 -4.12 6.46 -19.38
N LYS A 118 -3.90 7.69 -18.93
CA LYS A 118 -3.46 7.96 -17.55
C LYS A 118 -4.61 8.09 -16.56
N PHE A 119 -5.69 8.76 -16.95
CA PHE A 119 -6.81 9.11 -16.07
C PHE A 119 -7.87 8.01 -16.01
N PHE A 120 -8.38 7.55 -17.17
CA PHE A 120 -9.43 6.52 -17.22
C PHE A 120 -8.84 5.12 -17.12
N GLN A 121 -7.80 4.80 -17.88
CA GLN A 121 -7.22 3.45 -17.89
C GLN A 121 -6.26 3.19 -16.72
N ARG A 122 -5.89 4.23 -15.96
CA ARG A 122 -4.94 4.18 -14.82
C ARG A 122 -3.59 3.52 -15.17
N LYS A 123 -3.19 3.52 -16.44
CA LYS A 123 -1.94 2.91 -16.91
C LYS A 123 -0.75 3.84 -16.66
N SER A 124 0.43 3.24 -16.49
CA SER A 124 1.69 4.00 -16.44
C SER A 124 2.19 4.32 -17.84
N PHE A 125 2.66 5.54 -18.08
CA PHE A 125 3.33 5.93 -19.33
C PHE A 125 4.59 5.09 -19.65
N SER A 126 5.05 4.24 -18.73
CA SER A 126 6.05 3.21 -19.03
C SER A 126 5.57 2.16 -20.04
N ARG A 127 4.25 1.93 -20.13
CA ARG A 127 3.61 0.99 -21.07
C ARG A 127 3.03 1.70 -22.31
N TRP A 128 3.36 2.98 -22.51
CA TRP A 128 2.92 3.74 -23.68
C TRP A 128 3.70 3.27 -24.91
N GLU A 129 2.99 2.91 -25.98
CA GLU A 129 3.60 2.44 -27.23
C GLU A 129 4.20 3.63 -28.00
N VAL A 130 5.44 3.91 -27.62
CA VAL A 130 6.53 4.67 -28.24
C VAL A 130 6.17 5.53 -29.46
N LYS A 131 6.05 6.83 -29.22
CA LYS A 131 6.47 7.90 -30.15
C LYS A 131 7.03 9.14 -29.43
N GLU A 132 6.63 9.35 -28.19
CA GLU A 132 6.95 10.56 -27.43
C GLU A 132 7.76 10.25 -26.17
N SER A 133 8.59 11.19 -25.74
CA SER A 133 9.34 11.03 -24.49
C SER A 133 8.39 11.06 -23.28
N ARG A 134 8.72 10.32 -22.22
CA ARG A 134 7.92 10.31 -20.98
C ARG A 134 7.70 11.72 -20.41
N LYS A 135 8.70 12.60 -20.57
CA LYS A 135 8.61 14.00 -20.16
C LYS A 135 7.49 14.73 -20.91
N GLN A 136 7.42 14.56 -22.23
CA GLN A 136 6.36 15.13 -23.05
C GLN A 136 4.98 14.59 -22.66
N LEU A 137 4.85 13.28 -22.41
CA LEU A 137 3.59 12.67 -21.98
C LEU A 137 3.08 13.27 -20.66
N TYR A 138 3.95 13.40 -19.65
CA TYR A 138 3.60 14.03 -18.38
C TYR A 138 3.27 15.51 -18.52
N GLU A 139 3.99 16.23 -19.37
CA GLU A 139 3.75 17.64 -19.64
C GLU A 139 2.41 17.86 -20.34
N THR A 140 2.11 17.10 -21.39
CA THR A 140 0.82 17.09 -22.08
C THR A 140 -0.32 16.74 -21.13
N TYR A 141 -0.16 15.67 -20.33
CA TYR A 141 -1.15 15.26 -19.33
C TYR A 141 -1.43 16.38 -18.31
N ASN A 142 -0.39 16.97 -17.74
CA ASN A 142 -0.54 18.02 -16.73
C ASN A 142 -1.19 19.28 -17.31
N ARG A 143 -0.85 19.66 -18.56
CA ARG A 143 -1.49 20.79 -19.25
C ARG A 143 -3.00 20.53 -19.42
N VAL A 144 -3.38 19.36 -19.94
CA VAL A 144 -4.80 18.98 -20.09
C VAL A 144 -5.51 18.97 -18.74
N ARG A 145 -4.89 18.40 -17.70
CA ARG A 145 -5.45 18.35 -16.35
C ARG A 145 -5.68 19.75 -15.74
N ILE A 146 -4.74 20.68 -15.94
CA ILE A 146 -4.87 22.06 -15.47
C ILE A 146 -6.01 22.76 -16.20
N LEU A 147 -6.13 22.56 -17.51
CA LEU A 147 -7.21 23.15 -18.31
C LEU A 147 -8.59 22.63 -17.87
N ILE A 148 -8.73 21.31 -17.72
CA ILE A 148 -9.98 20.69 -17.23
C ILE A 148 -10.33 21.24 -15.85
N ARG A 149 -9.36 21.28 -14.92
CA ARG A 149 -9.57 21.86 -13.58
C ARG A 149 -10.00 23.32 -13.65
N GLY A 150 -9.36 24.14 -14.47
CA GLY A 150 -9.69 25.55 -14.62
C GLY A 150 -11.10 25.77 -15.18
N LYS A 151 -11.58 24.87 -16.06
CA LYS A 151 -12.96 24.91 -16.58
C LYS A 151 -13.98 24.47 -15.53
N MET A 152 -13.70 23.40 -14.77
CA MET A 152 -14.54 22.95 -13.66
C MET A 152 -14.68 24.01 -12.57
N GLU A 153 -13.61 24.76 -12.29
CA GLU A 153 -13.61 25.87 -11.33
C GLU A 153 -14.19 27.18 -11.89
N GLY A 154 -14.64 27.21 -13.14
CA GLY A 154 -15.19 28.39 -13.81
C GLY A 154 -14.19 29.53 -14.04
N LYS A 155 -12.88 29.25 -13.92
CA LYS A 155 -11.80 30.24 -14.07
C LYS A 155 -11.31 30.42 -15.51
N LEU A 156 -11.62 29.48 -16.39
CA LEU A 156 -11.30 29.56 -17.82
C LEU A 156 -12.59 29.90 -18.59
N LEU A 157 -12.72 31.18 -18.94
CA LEU A 157 -13.74 31.72 -19.85
C LEU A 157 -13.13 31.89 -21.23
N PHE A 158 -13.05 30.81 -22.02
CA PHE A 158 -12.77 30.88 -23.45
C PHE A 158 -13.55 29.80 -24.19
#